data_AF-A0A1E4L3E6-F1
#
_entry.id   AF-A0A1E4L3E6-F1
#
_cell.length_a   1.000
_cell.length_b   1.000
_cell.length_c   1.000
_cell.angle_alpha   90.00
_cell.angle_beta   90.00
_cell.angle_gamma   90.00
#
_symmetry.space_group_name_H-M   'P 1'
#
loop_
_entity.id
_entity.type
_entity.pdbx_description
1 polymer ?
#
loop_
_entity_poly.entity_id
_entity_poly.type
_entity_poly.pdbx_seq_one_letter_code
_entity_poly.pdbx_strand_id
1 'polypeptide(L)'
;MIEILLEFRGVFTAILVALIAIGGAFALQRYLATRNAVLVFKSAFSPEIAAIANGSYTIDTFSGAFQRHEAAINAIRPILPERYQRKLQKAWNEYCGKNTDLELEPEEYVQAFNALLYSEHKEMFGELKARFKSLHGCLDGLL
;
A
#
# COMPACT_ATOMS: atom_id res chain seq x y z
N MET A 1 -16.39 53.21 -21.54
CA MET A 1 -14.98 52.81 -21.31
C MET A 1 -14.77 52.27 -19.89
N ILE A 2 -15.33 52.91 -18.84
CA ILE A 2 -15.24 52.43 -17.44
C ILE A 2 -16.07 51.15 -17.19
N GLU A 3 -17.29 51.05 -17.74
CA GLU A 3 -18.13 49.83 -17.61
C GLU A 3 -17.50 48.58 -18.24
N ILE A 4 -16.93 48.71 -19.45
CA ILE A 4 -16.23 47.61 -20.14
C ILE A 4 -15.06 47.09 -19.30
N LEU A 5 -14.35 47.99 -18.60
CA LEU A 5 -13.21 47.64 -17.75
C LEU A 5 -13.64 46.93 -16.44
N LEU A 6 -14.84 47.25 -15.92
CA LEU A 6 -15.46 46.60 -14.76
C LEU A 6 -15.99 45.21 -15.11
N GLU A 7 -16.68 45.04 -16.25
CA GLU A 7 -17.14 43.74 -16.73
C GLU A 7 -15.96 42.80 -17.03
N PHE A 8 -14.90 43.30 -17.66
CA PHE A 8 -13.70 42.52 -17.93
C PHE A 8 -13.02 42.05 -16.65
N ARG A 9 -12.95 42.89 -15.61
CA ARG A 9 -12.48 42.50 -14.27
C ARG A 9 -13.37 41.44 -13.62
N GLY A 10 -14.69 41.57 -13.73
CA GLY A 10 -15.63 40.58 -13.20
C GLY A 10 -15.45 39.20 -13.84
N VAL A 11 -15.33 39.16 -15.16
CA VAL A 11 -15.09 37.93 -15.94
C VAL A 11 -13.74 37.30 -15.59
N PHE A 12 -12.66 38.07 -15.52
CA PHE A 12 -11.33 37.53 -15.13
C PHE A 12 -11.32 36.96 -13.70
N THR A 13 -12.01 37.63 -12.77
CA THR A 13 -12.11 37.15 -11.39
C THR A 13 -12.92 35.85 -11.32
N ALA A 14 -14.02 35.76 -12.08
CA ALA A 14 -14.81 34.53 -12.17
C ALA A 14 -14.02 33.36 -12.77
N ILE A 15 -13.25 33.61 -13.84
CA ILE A 15 -12.37 32.60 -14.45
C ILE A 15 -11.31 32.12 -13.44
N LEU A 16 -10.66 33.04 -12.73
CA LEU A 16 -9.64 32.69 -11.73
C LEU A 16 -10.24 31.83 -10.60
N VAL A 17 -11.39 32.22 -10.06
CA VAL A 17 -12.10 31.47 -9.00
C VAL A 17 -12.50 30.09 -9.49
N ALA A 18 -13.00 29.97 -10.73
CA ALA A 18 -13.35 28.68 -11.33
C ALA A 18 -12.12 27.76 -11.48
N LEU A 19 -10.98 28.29 -11.92
CA LEU A 19 -9.72 27.52 -12.02
C LEU A 19 -9.21 27.05 -10.66
N ILE A 20 -9.30 27.89 -9.63
CA ILE A 20 -8.95 27.50 -8.25
C ILE A 20 -9.89 26.39 -7.76
N ALA A 21 -11.19 26.50 -8.02
CA ALA A 21 -12.17 25.50 -7.64
C ALA A 21 -11.93 24.15 -8.34
N ILE A 22 -11.64 24.16 -9.64
CA ILE A 22 -11.31 22.95 -10.41
C ILE A 22 -10.01 22.32 -9.88
N GLY A 23 -8.97 23.12 -9.65
CA GLY A 23 -7.71 22.64 -9.08
C GLY A 23 -7.88 22.03 -7.70
N GLY A 24 -8.67 22.67 -6.83
CA GLY A 24 -9.00 22.17 -5.50
C GLY A 24 -9.79 20.87 -5.54
N ALA A 25 -10.80 20.78 -6.41
CA ALA A 25 -11.61 19.56 -6.59
C ALA A 25 -10.76 18.38 -7.08
N PHE A 26 -9.86 18.62 -8.04
CA PHE A 26 -8.96 17.58 -8.54
C PHE A 26 -7.98 17.09 -7.46
N ALA A 27 -7.40 18.01 -6.69
CA ALA A 27 -6.51 17.68 -5.58
C ALA A 27 -7.24 16.84 -4.50
N LEU A 28 -8.46 17.24 -4.13
CA LEU A 28 -9.29 16.52 -3.17
C LEU A 28 -9.66 15.11 -3.69
N GLN A 29 -10.08 14.99 -4.94
CA GLN A 29 -10.43 13.72 -5.56
C GLN A 29 -9.22 12.77 -5.55
N ARG A 30 -8.03 13.26 -5.90
CA ARG A 30 -6.81 12.47 -5.88
C ARG A 30 -6.44 12.03 -4.47
N TYR A 31 -6.54 12.92 -3.49
CA TYR A 31 -6.30 12.60 -2.08
C TYR A 31 -7.24 11.49 -1.58
N LEU A 32 -8.56 11.62 -1.83
CA LEU A 32 -9.55 10.62 -1.44
C LEU A 32 -9.33 9.28 -2.14
N ALA A 33 -9.01 9.29 -3.44
CA ALA A 33 -8.72 8.07 -4.19
C ALA A 33 -7.50 7.34 -3.62
N THR A 34 -6.41 8.05 -3.33
CA THR A 34 -5.22 7.46 -2.70
C THR A 34 -5.56 6.90 -1.32
N ARG A 35 -6.29 7.65 -0.48
CA ARG A 35 -6.65 7.21 0.87
C ARG A 35 -7.52 5.95 0.86
N ASN A 36 -8.55 5.93 0.00
CA ASN A 36 -9.42 4.76 -0.17
C ASN A 36 -8.62 3.55 -0.69
N ALA A 37 -7.71 3.75 -1.65
CA ALA A 37 -6.86 2.67 -2.14
C ALA A 37 -5.97 2.10 -1.02
N VAL A 38 -5.38 2.96 -0.18
CA VAL A 38 -4.57 2.52 0.98
C VAL A 38 -5.42 1.75 1.98
N LEU A 39 -6.66 2.17 2.25
CA LEU A 39 -7.58 1.42 3.13
C LEU A 39 -7.91 0.03 2.57
N VAL A 40 -8.20 -0.07 1.27
CA VAL A 40 -8.45 -1.36 0.61
C VAL A 40 -7.21 -2.24 0.67
N PHE A 41 -6.03 -1.70 0.37
CA PHE A 41 -4.76 -2.40 0.53
C PHE A 41 -4.60 -2.94 1.95
N LYS A 42 -4.76 -2.11 2.98
CA LYS A 42 -4.66 -2.52 4.39
C LYS A 42 -5.65 -3.63 4.75
N SER A 43 -6.88 -3.53 4.26
CA SER A 43 -7.92 -4.54 4.53
C SER A 43 -7.54 -5.93 4.01
N ALA A 44 -6.79 -6.02 2.91
CA ALA A 44 -6.36 -7.29 2.35
C ALA A 44 -5.43 -8.11 3.27
N PHE A 45 -4.78 -7.46 4.24
CA PHE A 45 -3.88 -8.08 5.24
C PHE A 45 -4.54 -8.30 6.61
N SER A 46 -5.80 -7.88 6.78
CA SER A 46 -6.48 -7.92 8.08
C SER A 46 -6.59 -9.32 8.69
N PRO A 47 -6.85 -10.41 7.92
CA PRO A 47 -6.91 -11.75 8.49
C PRO A 47 -5.58 -12.18 9.13
N GLU A 48 -4.45 -11.93 8.49
CA GLU A 48 -3.13 -12.30 9.02
C GLU A 48 -2.73 -11.43 10.20
N ILE A 49 -3.08 -10.13 10.18
CA ILE A 49 -2.88 -9.22 11.31
C ILE A 49 -3.65 -9.72 12.54
N ALA A 50 -4.91 -10.13 12.36
CA ALA A 50 -5.72 -10.69 13.42
C ALA A 50 -5.14 -12.02 13.93
N ALA A 51 -4.70 -12.90 13.03
CA ALA A 51 -4.05 -14.16 13.40
C ALA A 51 -2.79 -13.91 14.23
N ILE A 52 -1.94 -12.96 13.81
CA ILE A 52 -0.73 -12.55 14.55
C ILE A 52 -1.07 -12.03 15.95
N ALA A 53 -2.09 -11.17 16.07
CA ALA A 53 -2.48 -10.57 17.34
C ALA A 53 -3.04 -11.60 18.33
N ASN A 54 -3.80 -12.56 17.83
CA ASN A 54 -4.43 -13.61 18.63
C ASN A 54 -3.52 -14.84 18.87
N GLY A 55 -2.32 -14.86 18.28
CA GLY A 55 -1.43 -16.01 18.33
C GLY A 55 -1.98 -17.25 17.61
N SER A 56 -2.93 -17.07 16.70
CA SER A 56 -3.72 -18.14 16.07
C SER A 56 -3.29 -18.45 14.63
N TYR A 57 -2.04 -18.16 14.28
CA TYR A 57 -1.51 -18.44 12.94
C TYR A 57 -1.16 -19.93 12.78
N THR A 58 -1.57 -20.51 11.66
CA THR A 58 -1.25 -21.86 11.17
C THR A 58 -0.24 -21.82 10.00
N ILE A 59 0.24 -22.99 9.57
CA ILE A 59 1.15 -23.19 8.42
C ILE A 59 0.64 -22.56 7.11
N ASP A 60 -0.65 -22.25 7.01
CA ASP A 60 -1.26 -21.70 5.79
C ASP A 60 -1.55 -20.20 5.87
N THR A 61 -1.32 -19.56 7.03
CA THR A 61 -1.73 -18.17 7.29
C THR A 61 -1.20 -17.19 6.26
N PHE A 62 0.09 -17.29 5.91
CA PHE A 62 0.73 -16.37 4.97
C PHE A 62 0.77 -16.92 3.55
N SER A 63 1.05 -18.21 3.38
CA SER A 63 1.10 -18.89 2.08
C SER A 63 -0.27 -18.89 1.39
N GLY A 64 -1.34 -19.26 2.09
CA GLY A 64 -2.70 -19.23 1.55
C GLY A 64 -3.24 -17.81 1.27
N ALA A 65 -2.55 -16.78 1.79
CA ALA A 65 -2.88 -15.38 1.57
C ALA A 65 -2.02 -14.71 0.48
N PHE A 66 -0.99 -15.39 -0.04
CA PHE A 66 0.02 -14.79 -0.92
C PHE A 66 -0.59 -14.11 -2.15
N GLN A 67 -1.47 -14.80 -2.88
CA GLN A 67 -2.13 -14.25 -4.05
C GLN A 67 -3.00 -13.02 -3.72
N ARG A 68 -3.63 -12.99 -2.54
CA ARG A 68 -4.39 -11.82 -2.08
C ARG A 68 -3.47 -10.63 -1.82
N HIS A 69 -2.31 -10.87 -1.19
CA HIS A 69 -1.31 -9.82 -0.97
C HIS A 69 -0.78 -9.29 -2.29
N GLU A 70 -0.39 -10.16 -3.22
CA GLU A 70 0.11 -9.79 -4.54
C GLU A 70 -0.93 -8.96 -5.32
N ALA A 71 -2.19 -9.40 -5.35
CA ALA A 71 -3.27 -8.66 -5.99
C ALA A 71 -3.44 -7.26 -5.39
N ALA A 72 -3.37 -7.12 -4.06
CA ALA A 72 -3.45 -5.83 -3.38
C ALA A 72 -2.28 -4.91 -3.75
N ILE A 73 -1.06 -5.45 -3.85
CA ILE A 73 0.14 -4.72 -4.28
C ILE A 73 -0.02 -4.21 -5.72
N ASN A 74 -0.44 -5.08 -6.63
CA ASN A 74 -0.61 -4.75 -8.04
C ASN A 74 -1.72 -3.71 -8.25
N ALA A 75 -2.80 -3.77 -7.47
CA ALA A 75 -3.90 -2.82 -7.54
C ALA A 75 -3.51 -1.41 -7.04
N ILE A 76 -2.79 -1.30 -5.92
CA ILE A 76 -2.49 0.00 -5.31
C ILE A 76 -1.28 0.70 -5.94
N ARG A 77 -0.28 -0.05 -6.41
CA ARG A 77 0.97 0.52 -6.97
C ARG A 77 0.74 1.64 -8.00
N PRO A 78 -0.10 1.51 -9.04
CA PRO A 78 -0.28 2.59 -10.03
C PRO A 78 -0.94 3.86 -9.47
N ILE A 79 -1.61 3.78 -8.32
CA ILE A 79 -2.34 4.91 -7.70
C ILE A 79 -1.41 5.77 -6.85
N LEU A 80 -0.34 5.18 -6.32
CA LEU A 80 0.57 5.83 -5.38
C LEU A 80 1.49 6.85 -6.06
N PRO A 81 1.92 7.91 -5.35
CA PRO A 81 3.05 8.72 -5.78
C PRO A 81 4.33 7.86 -5.90
N GLU A 82 5.23 8.20 -6.81
CA GLU A 82 6.43 7.42 -7.13
C GLU A 82 7.27 7.05 -5.89
N ARG A 83 7.45 8.00 -4.96
CA ARG A 83 8.15 7.75 -3.68
C ARG A 83 7.56 6.56 -2.91
N TYR A 84 6.23 6.47 -2.85
CA TYR A 84 5.51 5.41 -2.16
C TYR A 84 5.43 4.12 -2.98
N GLN A 85 5.43 4.20 -4.31
CA GLN A 85 5.59 3.02 -5.17
C GLN A 85 6.92 2.31 -4.90
N ARG A 86 8.02 3.07 -4.84
CA ARG A 86 9.35 2.52 -4.53
C ARG A 86 9.41 1.90 -3.14
N LYS A 87 8.79 2.57 -2.15
CA LYS A 87 8.70 2.07 -0.77
C LYS A 87 7.91 0.76 -0.68
N LEU A 88 6.76 0.70 -1.36
CA LEU A 88 5.92 -0.49 -1.46
C LEU A 88 6.67 -1.65 -2.14
N GLN A 89 7.30 -1.38 -3.28
CA GLN A 89 8.05 -2.40 -4.03
C GLN A 89 9.23 -2.94 -3.22
N LYS A 90 9.94 -2.08 -2.47
CA LYS A 90 11.00 -2.52 -1.57
C LYS A 90 10.47 -3.47 -0.49
N ALA A 91 9.41 -3.08 0.20
CA ALA A 91 8.82 -3.91 1.25
C ALA A 91 8.25 -5.23 0.71
N TRP A 92 7.66 -5.22 -0.49
CA TRP A 92 7.20 -6.42 -1.17
C TRP A 92 8.35 -7.36 -1.52
N ASN A 93 9.43 -6.82 -2.10
CA ASN A 93 10.63 -7.58 -2.41
C ASN A 93 11.22 -8.25 -1.16
N GLU A 94 11.32 -7.51 -0.04
CA GLU A 94 11.80 -8.06 1.24
C GLU A 94 10.90 -9.19 1.75
N TYR A 95 9.58 -9.01 1.70
CA TYR A 95 8.61 -10.04 2.08
C TYR A 95 8.73 -11.31 1.23
N CYS A 96 8.93 -11.15 -0.08
CA CYS A 96 9.13 -12.25 -1.04
C CYS A 96 10.54 -12.84 -1.02
N GLY A 97 11.43 -12.39 -0.12
CA GLY A 97 12.80 -12.91 -0.05
C GLY A 97 13.69 -12.52 -1.24
N LYS A 98 13.30 -11.51 -2.02
CA LYS A 98 14.11 -11.01 -3.14
C LYS A 98 15.40 -10.43 -2.58
N ASN A 99 16.54 -10.88 -3.10
CA ASN A 99 17.90 -10.65 -2.58
C ASN A 99 18.33 -11.53 -1.39
N THR A 100 17.64 -12.65 -1.14
CA THR A 100 18.19 -13.72 -0.30
C THR A 100 18.94 -14.73 -1.16
N ASP A 101 19.96 -15.38 -0.59
CA ASP A 101 20.79 -16.39 -1.27
C ASP A 101 20.03 -17.70 -1.60
N LEU A 102 18.73 -17.75 -1.28
CA LEU A 102 17.91 -18.95 -1.38
C LEU A 102 17.37 -19.19 -2.81
N GLU A 103 17.40 -18.20 -3.70
CA GLU A 103 16.94 -18.28 -5.11
C GLU A 103 15.56 -18.96 -5.29
N LEU A 104 14.67 -18.84 -4.30
CA LEU A 104 13.32 -19.40 -4.34
C LEU A 104 12.35 -18.48 -5.08
N GLU A 105 11.32 -19.07 -5.69
CA GLU A 105 10.18 -18.31 -6.16
C GLU A 105 9.47 -17.63 -4.97
N PRO A 106 8.89 -16.42 -5.14
CA PRO A 106 8.29 -15.64 -4.05
C PRO A 106 7.28 -16.40 -3.17
N GLU A 107 6.41 -17.19 -3.79
CA GLU A 107 5.40 -17.98 -3.08
C GLU A 107 6.04 -19.13 -2.29
N GLU A 108 7.02 -19.81 -2.89
CA GLU A 108 7.81 -20.87 -2.26
C GLU A 108 8.62 -20.34 -1.08
N TYR A 109 9.18 -19.13 -1.20
CA TYR A 109 9.89 -18.46 -0.12
C TYR A 109 8.99 -18.24 1.10
N VAL A 110 7.80 -17.68 0.88
CA VAL A 110 6.83 -17.44 1.95
C VAL A 110 6.35 -18.76 2.55
N GLN A 111 6.11 -19.78 1.73
CA GLN A 111 5.71 -21.11 2.19
C GLN A 111 6.81 -21.78 3.04
N ALA A 112 8.07 -21.72 2.61
CA ALA A 112 9.21 -22.28 3.32
C ALA A 112 9.37 -21.62 4.69
N PHE A 113 9.30 -20.29 4.77
CA PHE A 113 9.38 -19.58 6.04
C PHE A 113 8.17 -19.83 6.95
N ASN A 114 6.97 -20.01 6.38
CA ASN A 114 5.77 -20.30 7.17
C ASN A 114 5.79 -21.74 7.73
N ALA A 115 6.40 -22.69 7.02
CA ALA A 115 6.59 -24.07 7.50
C ALA A 115 7.49 -24.15 8.75
N LEU A 116 8.33 -23.14 9.00
CA LEU A 116 9.19 -23.05 10.17
C LEU A 116 8.44 -22.67 11.45
N LEU A 117 7.14 -22.38 11.37
CA LEU A 117 6.31 -22.02 12.52
C LEU A 117 6.39 -23.01 13.69
N TYR A 118 6.44 -24.31 13.39
CA TYR A 118 6.51 -25.38 14.38
C TYR A 118 7.90 -26.02 14.50
N SER A 119 8.91 -25.47 13.83
CA SER A 119 10.28 -25.98 13.90
C SER A 119 11.03 -25.39 15.11
N GLU A 120 12.21 -25.94 15.40
CA GLU A 120 13.14 -25.36 16.38
C GLU A 120 13.68 -23.99 15.93
N HIS A 121 13.53 -23.63 14.66
CA HIS A 121 14.01 -22.38 14.05
C HIS A 121 12.96 -21.26 14.04
N LYS A 122 12.23 -21.08 15.15
CA LYS A 122 11.20 -20.01 15.29
C LYS A 122 11.72 -18.61 15.03
N GLU A 123 13.03 -18.38 15.18
CA GLU A 123 13.69 -17.10 14.89
C GLU A 123 13.51 -16.68 13.42
N MET A 124 13.64 -17.62 12.48
CA MET A 124 13.45 -17.35 11.06
C MET A 124 12.00 -17.00 10.72
N PHE A 125 11.03 -17.65 11.38
CA PHE A 125 9.62 -17.23 11.28
C PHE A 125 9.40 -15.80 11.82
N GLY A 126 10.16 -15.41 12.85
CA GLY A 126 10.19 -14.05 13.38
C GLY A 126 10.58 -13.01 12.33
N GLU A 127 11.50 -13.34 11.42
CA GLU A 127 11.88 -12.46 10.31
C GLU A 127 10.75 -12.27 9.29
N LEU A 128 10.08 -13.36 8.90
CA LEU A 128 8.92 -13.27 7.99
C LEU A 128 7.84 -12.37 8.59
N LYS A 129 7.54 -12.55 9.88
CA LYS A 129 6.60 -11.73 10.63
C LYS A 129 7.01 -10.25 10.65
N ALA A 130 8.29 -9.95 10.80
CA ALA A 130 8.81 -8.58 10.77
C ALA A 130 8.67 -7.95 9.37
N ARG A 131 9.02 -8.68 8.32
CA ARG A 131 8.87 -8.25 6.92
C ARG A 131 7.41 -8.03 6.54
N PHE A 132 6.52 -8.92 6.97
CA PHE A 132 5.08 -8.76 6.82
C PHE A 132 4.57 -7.47 7.47
N LYS A 133 4.99 -7.17 8.70
CA LYS A 133 4.63 -5.91 9.38
C LYS A 133 5.17 -4.68 8.65
N SER A 134 6.39 -4.77 8.12
CA SER A 134 7.00 -3.70 7.29
C SER A 134 6.19 -3.45 6.02
N LEU A 135 5.80 -4.51 5.31
CA LEU A 135 4.94 -4.45 4.13
C LEU A 135 3.59 -3.80 4.45
N HIS A 136 2.92 -4.27 5.50
CA HIS A 136 1.66 -3.70 5.93
C HIS A 136 1.82 -2.20 6.28
N GLY A 137 2.83 -1.82 7.07
CA GLY A 137 3.03 -0.44 7.57
C GLY A 137 3.64 0.55 6.57
N CYS A 138 4.09 0.10 5.39
CA CYS A 138 4.87 0.95 4.50
C CYS A 138 4.11 2.19 3.98
N LEU A 139 2.77 2.18 4.00
CA LEU A 139 1.91 3.26 3.51
C LEU A 139 1.21 4.06 4.61
N ASP A 140 1.55 3.90 5.89
CA ASP A 140 0.87 4.61 7.00
C ASP A 140 0.90 6.14 6.89
N GLY A 141 1.92 6.70 6.24
CA GLY A 141 2.03 8.15 6.01
C GLY A 141 1.06 8.71 4.96
N LEU A 142 0.18 7.88 4.36
CA LEU A 142 -0.84 8.28 3.39
C LEU A 142 -2.27 8.24 3.95
N LEU A 143 -2.46 7.81 5.21
CA LEU A 143 -3.75 7.76 5.90
C LEU A 143 -3.99 9.02 6.75
#